data_AF-G0UP10-F1
#
_entry.id   AF-G0UP10-F1
#
_cell.length_a   1.000
_cell.length_b   1.000
_cell.length_c   1.000
_cell.angle_alpha   90.00
_cell.angle_beta   90.00
_cell.angle_gamma   90.00
#
_symmetry.space_group_name_H-M   'P 1'
#
loop_
_entity.id
_entity.type
_entity.pdbx_description
1 polymer ?
#
loop_
_entity_poly.entity_id
_entity_poly.type
_entity_poly.pdbx_seq_one_letter_code
_entity_poly.pdbx_strand_id
1 'polypeptide(L)'
;MLGLSTRTSGGSATGRSNDMRLPVEPFLEEHQAALALLAHAAVQTVTTRSSEFVFDVVCSSEPSLIRMYPEVMVLRGVHQVRRALRNLQECQPQMRSSLTKMVAEGLKDIYLILPDPLLLVISKTIEKTGASSSDCRTLEPHILDLVEYIQSVLLQETKLLRHRGKSLTLQLRETPPFVIGGPQHE
;
A
#
# COMPACT_ATOMS: atom_id res chain seq x y z
N MET A 1 26.64 63.75 -14.61
CA MET A 1 27.31 63.51 -13.32
C MET A 1 27.55 62.03 -13.19
N LEU A 2 28.83 61.65 -13.10
CA LEU A 2 29.34 60.30 -12.95
C LEU A 2 29.21 59.84 -11.50
N GLY A 3 28.83 58.58 -11.30
CA GLY A 3 28.91 57.88 -10.02
C GLY A 3 29.23 56.40 -10.26
N LEU A 4 30.52 56.10 -10.33
CA LEU A 4 31.10 54.75 -10.33
C LEU A 4 31.75 54.51 -8.96
N SER A 5 31.39 53.41 -8.28
CA SER A 5 32.31 52.55 -7.49
C SER A 5 31.48 51.43 -6.81
N THR A 6 31.49 50.20 -7.34
CA THR A 6 32.38 49.05 -7.07
C THR A 6 32.13 48.27 -5.77
N ARG A 7 31.44 47.12 -5.94
CA ARG A 7 31.78 45.73 -5.53
C ARG A 7 32.34 45.43 -4.12
N THR A 8 31.67 44.48 -3.44
CA THR A 8 32.20 43.24 -2.80
C THR A 8 30.97 42.43 -2.31
N SER A 9 30.60 41.29 -2.89
CA SER A 9 31.10 39.92 -2.66
C SER A 9 30.82 39.34 -1.26
N GLY A 10 30.14 38.19 -1.24
CA GLY A 10 29.83 37.37 -0.05
C GLY A 10 28.33 37.13 0.02
N GLY A 11 27.76 36.06 -0.53
CA GLY A 11 28.13 34.68 -0.25
C GLY A 11 27.27 34.16 0.90
N SER A 12 26.03 33.78 0.61
CA SER A 12 25.33 32.69 1.30
C SER A 12 24.09 32.33 0.50
N ALA A 13 24.28 31.50 -0.53
CA ALA A 13 23.18 30.72 -1.09
C ALA A 13 22.82 29.67 -0.04
N THR A 14 22.10 30.07 1.00
CA THR A 14 21.46 29.14 1.90
C THR A 14 20.38 28.44 1.11
N GLY A 15 20.65 27.17 0.79
CA GLY A 15 19.65 26.20 0.41
C GLY A 15 18.50 26.28 1.41
N ARG A 16 17.40 26.88 0.97
CA ARG A 16 16.07 26.57 1.48
C ARG A 16 15.42 25.77 0.37
N SER A 17 15.64 24.45 0.37
CA SER A 17 14.59 23.56 -0.10
C SER A 17 13.44 23.80 0.85
N ASN A 18 12.59 24.76 0.46
CA ASN A 18 11.35 25.05 1.12
C ASN A 18 10.50 23.82 0.84
N ASP A 19 10.67 22.77 1.63
CA ASP A 19 9.69 21.72 1.83
C ASP A 19 8.50 22.42 2.50
N MET A 20 7.78 23.21 1.70
CA MET A 20 6.41 23.56 2.00
C MET A 20 5.67 22.23 2.00
N ARG A 21 5.68 21.57 3.15
CA ARG A 21 4.72 20.53 3.48
C ARG A 21 3.36 21.20 3.43
N LEU A 22 2.76 21.25 2.24
CA LEU A 22 1.37 21.65 2.05
C LEU A 22 0.54 20.90 3.11
N PRO A 23 -0.43 21.53 3.77
CA PRO A 23 -1.26 20.84 4.73
C PRO A 23 -1.85 19.60 4.06
N VAL A 24 -1.63 18.44 4.67
CA VAL A 24 -2.22 17.19 4.21
C VAL A 24 -3.72 17.29 4.47
N GLU A 25 -4.53 17.15 3.43
CA GLU A 25 -5.98 17.27 3.53
C GLU A 25 -6.52 16.19 4.49
N PRO A 26 -7.32 16.56 5.51
CA PRO A 26 -7.99 15.58 6.35
C PRO A 26 -9.09 14.87 5.56
N PHE A 27 -9.50 13.68 6.01
CA PHE A 27 -10.74 13.09 5.52
C PHE A 27 -11.96 13.89 6.02
N LEU A 28 -13.07 13.81 5.27
CA LEU A 28 -14.33 14.45 5.65
C LEU A 28 -14.76 14.01 7.05
N GLU A 29 -15.20 14.95 7.89
CA GLU A 29 -15.53 14.70 9.30
C GLU A 29 -16.57 13.59 9.47
N GLU A 30 -17.61 13.58 8.63
CA GLU A 30 -18.67 12.57 8.62
C GLU A 30 -18.16 11.13 8.38
N HIS A 31 -16.99 10.98 7.73
CA HIS A 31 -16.41 9.67 7.44
C HIS A 31 -15.35 9.22 8.47
N GLN A 32 -14.90 10.11 9.37
CA GLN A 32 -13.75 9.84 10.24
C GLN A 32 -13.97 8.64 11.16
N ALA A 33 -15.17 8.45 11.69
CA ALA A 33 -15.48 7.31 12.56
C ALA A 33 -15.37 5.97 11.80
N ALA A 34 -15.97 5.89 10.61
CA ALA A 34 -15.90 4.70 9.77
C ALA A 34 -14.47 4.42 9.30
N LEU A 35 -13.72 5.46 8.91
CA LEU A 35 -12.32 5.35 8.51
C LEU A 35 -11.41 4.92 9.67
N ALA A 36 -11.60 5.45 10.87
CA ALA A 36 -10.86 5.02 12.05
C ALA A 36 -11.14 3.55 12.40
N LEU A 37 -12.40 3.11 12.28
CA LEU A 37 -12.79 1.72 12.48
C LEU A 37 -12.20 0.80 11.40
N LEU A 38 -12.20 1.21 10.13
CA LEU A 38 -11.54 0.50 9.04
C LEU A 38 -10.04 0.36 9.26
N ALA A 39 -9.37 1.44 9.65
CA ALA A 39 -7.94 1.42 9.94
C ALA A 39 -7.63 0.46 11.10
N HIS A 40 -8.41 0.54 12.18
CA HIS A 40 -8.25 -0.35 13.33
C HIS A 40 -8.49 -1.82 12.94
N ALA A 41 -9.58 -2.09 12.22
CA ALA A 41 -9.89 -3.43 11.73
C ALA A 41 -8.77 -3.95 10.84
N ALA A 42 -8.29 -3.16 9.87
CA ALA A 42 -7.18 -3.54 8.98
C ALA A 42 -5.93 -3.97 9.76
N VAL A 43 -5.51 -3.19 10.77
CA VAL A 43 -4.37 -3.58 11.64
C VAL A 43 -4.62 -4.93 12.31
N GLN A 44 -5.83 -5.16 12.82
CA GLN A 44 -6.17 -6.36 13.59
C GLN A 44 -6.54 -7.58 12.72
N THR A 45 -6.83 -7.42 11.42
CA THR A 45 -7.07 -8.56 10.52
C THR A 45 -5.85 -9.49 10.38
N VAL A 46 -4.66 -8.96 10.69
CA VAL A 46 -3.42 -9.74 10.76
C VAL A 46 -3.53 -10.85 11.80
N THR A 47 -4.15 -10.54 12.93
CA THR A 47 -4.11 -11.38 14.13
C THR A 47 -5.44 -12.08 14.42
N THR A 48 -6.58 -11.54 13.97
CA THR A 48 -7.90 -12.09 14.31
C THR A 48 -8.88 -12.15 13.14
N ARG A 49 -9.71 -13.21 13.12
CA ARG A 49 -10.83 -13.35 12.16
C ARG A 49 -11.99 -12.39 12.46
N SER A 50 -12.21 -12.05 13.73
CA SER A 50 -13.28 -11.13 14.12
C SER A 50 -13.10 -9.75 13.48
N SER A 51 -11.86 -9.29 13.33
CA SER A 51 -11.57 -8.02 12.64
C SER A 51 -11.76 -8.08 11.13
N GLU A 52 -11.68 -9.26 10.50
CA GLU A 52 -12.06 -9.42 9.09
C GLU A 52 -13.54 -9.16 8.90
N PHE A 53 -14.37 -9.71 9.79
CA PHE A 53 -15.80 -9.47 9.77
C PHE A 53 -16.15 -7.99 9.99
N VAL A 54 -15.49 -7.34 10.96
CA VAL A 54 -15.68 -5.89 11.17
C VAL A 54 -15.31 -5.10 9.92
N PHE A 55 -14.18 -5.43 9.28
CA PHE A 55 -13.74 -4.77 8.06
C PHE A 55 -14.77 -4.92 6.92
N ASP A 56 -15.27 -6.15 6.71
CA ASP A 56 -16.31 -6.45 5.72
C ASP A 56 -17.61 -5.69 5.99
N VAL A 57 -18.06 -5.65 7.25
CA VAL A 57 -19.28 -4.94 7.66
C VAL A 57 -19.15 -3.46 7.35
N VAL A 58 -18.05 -2.81 7.75
CA VAL A 58 -17.89 -1.37 7.48
C VAL A 58 -17.82 -1.10 5.98
N CYS A 59 -17.08 -1.91 5.21
CA CYS A 59 -17.04 -1.79 3.75
C CYS A 59 -18.41 -1.96 3.08
N SER A 60 -19.27 -2.81 3.64
CA SER A 60 -20.59 -3.10 3.09
C SER A 60 -21.64 -2.06 3.51
N SER A 61 -21.53 -1.53 4.72
CA SER A 61 -22.39 -0.46 5.23
C SER A 61 -22.07 0.88 4.59
N GLU A 62 -20.81 1.14 4.25
CA GLU A 62 -20.34 2.42 3.70
C GLU A 62 -19.61 2.23 2.34
N PRO A 63 -20.30 1.73 1.30
CA PRO A 63 -19.67 1.42 0.02
C PRO A 63 -19.17 2.67 -0.73
N SER A 64 -19.68 3.86 -0.36
CA SER A 64 -19.21 5.15 -0.85
C SER A 64 -17.74 5.39 -0.52
N LEU A 65 -17.27 4.96 0.67
CA LEU A 65 -15.89 5.18 1.10
C LEU A 65 -14.87 4.54 0.16
N ILE A 66 -15.17 3.33 -0.32
CA ILE A 66 -14.32 2.61 -1.29
C ILE A 66 -14.22 3.38 -2.61
N ARG A 67 -15.31 4.04 -3.04
CA ARG A 67 -15.36 4.80 -4.29
C ARG A 67 -14.69 6.17 -4.17
N MET A 68 -14.80 6.80 -3.00
CA MET A 68 -14.28 8.16 -2.75
C MET A 68 -12.80 8.16 -2.37
N TYR A 69 -12.34 7.13 -1.67
CA TYR A 69 -11.01 7.10 -1.07
C TYR A 69 -10.18 5.96 -1.66
N PRO A 70 -9.20 6.26 -2.54
CA PRO A 70 -8.26 5.28 -3.06
C PRO A 70 -7.56 4.47 -1.97
N GLU A 71 -7.28 5.10 -0.82
CA GLU A 71 -6.71 4.47 0.36
C GLU A 71 -7.58 3.32 0.88
N VAL A 72 -8.89 3.52 0.93
CA VAL A 72 -9.85 2.49 1.37
C VAL A 72 -9.95 1.38 0.32
N MET A 73 -9.89 1.73 -0.97
CA MET A 73 -9.89 0.74 -2.05
C MET A 73 -8.66 -0.17 -2.00
N VAL A 74 -7.47 0.39 -1.74
CA VAL A 74 -6.24 -0.40 -1.53
C VAL A 74 -6.36 -1.30 -0.31
N LEU A 75 -6.83 -0.80 0.83
CA LEU A 75 -7.03 -1.63 2.03
C LEU A 75 -8.01 -2.78 1.77
N ARG A 76 -9.07 -2.54 0.99
CA ARG A 76 -10.01 -3.58 0.59
C ARG A 76 -9.33 -4.64 -0.29
N GLY A 77 -8.53 -4.25 -1.27
CA GLY A 77 -7.78 -5.19 -2.10
C GLY A 77 -6.80 -6.03 -1.26
N VAL A 78 -6.05 -5.39 -0.35
CA VAL A 78 -5.18 -6.07 0.61
C VAL A 78 -5.98 -7.07 1.44
N HIS A 79 -7.10 -6.65 2.02
CA HIS A 79 -7.96 -7.49 2.83
C HIS A 79 -8.44 -8.73 2.04
N GLN A 80 -8.89 -8.54 0.80
CA GLN A 80 -9.34 -9.63 -0.07
C GLN A 80 -8.22 -10.63 -0.37
N VAL A 81 -7.02 -10.15 -0.72
CA VAL A 81 -5.86 -11.02 -0.97
C VAL A 81 -5.54 -11.86 0.26
N ARG A 82 -5.43 -11.22 1.45
CA ARG A 82 -5.14 -11.91 2.70
C ARG A 82 -6.17 -12.99 3.03
N ARG A 83 -7.45 -12.64 2.92
CA ARG A 83 -8.56 -13.55 3.19
C ARG A 83 -8.53 -14.72 2.21
N ALA A 84 -8.28 -14.47 0.93
CA ALA A 84 -8.18 -15.53 -0.08
C ALA A 84 -7.01 -16.48 0.20
N LEU A 85 -5.83 -15.94 0.55
CA LEU A 85 -4.66 -16.73 0.94
C LEU A 85 -4.92 -17.57 2.20
N ARG A 86 -5.56 -16.98 3.23
CA ARG A 86 -5.95 -17.71 4.44
C ARG A 86 -6.92 -18.84 4.11
N ASN A 87 -7.94 -18.56 3.30
CA ASN A 87 -8.90 -19.56 2.87
C ASN A 87 -8.25 -20.68 2.05
N LEU A 88 -7.19 -20.38 1.27
CA LEU A 88 -6.44 -21.41 0.52
C LEU A 88 -5.77 -22.44 1.43
N GLN A 89 -5.44 -22.09 2.67
CA GLN A 89 -4.87 -23.02 3.65
C GLN A 89 -5.91 -23.99 4.22
N GLU A 90 -7.18 -23.57 4.29
CA GLU A 90 -8.26 -24.33 4.93
C GLU A 90 -9.23 -24.98 3.93
N CYS A 91 -9.19 -24.62 2.65
CA CYS A 91 -10.20 -25.05 1.69
C CYS A 91 -9.95 -26.43 1.07
N GLN A 92 -11.05 -27.05 0.64
CA GLN A 92 -11.02 -28.22 -0.22
C GLN A 92 -10.44 -27.88 -1.62
N PRO A 93 -9.80 -28.85 -2.32
CA PRO A 93 -9.13 -28.61 -3.60
C PRO A 93 -9.99 -27.91 -4.66
N GLN A 94 -11.28 -28.21 -4.71
CA GLN A 94 -12.24 -27.65 -5.67
C GLN A 94 -12.46 -26.13 -5.57
N MET A 95 -12.18 -25.53 -4.41
CA MET A 95 -12.34 -24.08 -4.19
C MET A 95 -11.05 -23.30 -4.50
N ARG A 96 -9.92 -23.99 -4.68
CA ARG A 96 -8.60 -23.35 -4.82
C ARG A 96 -8.52 -22.47 -6.06
N SER A 97 -9.15 -22.86 -7.17
CA SER A 97 -9.18 -22.08 -8.41
C SER A 97 -9.84 -20.71 -8.22
N SER A 98 -11.00 -20.69 -7.55
CA SER A 98 -11.73 -19.47 -7.23
C SER A 98 -10.93 -18.56 -6.29
N LEU A 99 -10.34 -19.11 -5.24
CA LEU A 99 -9.53 -18.34 -4.29
C LEU A 99 -8.26 -17.77 -4.93
N THR A 100 -7.58 -18.56 -5.77
CA THR A 100 -6.38 -18.13 -6.51
C THR A 100 -6.71 -16.98 -7.46
N LYS A 101 -7.88 -17.05 -8.11
CA LYS A 101 -8.40 -15.96 -8.95
C LYS A 101 -8.69 -14.70 -8.13
N MET A 102 -9.28 -14.83 -6.94
CA MET A 102 -9.48 -13.68 -6.04
C MET A 102 -8.17 -13.04 -5.60
N VAL A 103 -7.10 -13.81 -5.37
CA VAL A 103 -5.76 -13.24 -5.10
C VAL A 103 -5.29 -12.42 -6.31
N ALA A 104 -5.39 -12.98 -7.52
CA ALA A 104 -4.95 -12.28 -8.73
C ALA A 104 -5.76 -11.00 -8.99
N GLU A 105 -7.09 -11.04 -8.80
CA GLU A 105 -7.98 -9.88 -8.90
C GLU A 105 -7.69 -8.83 -7.84
N GLY A 106 -7.51 -9.21 -6.58
CA GLY A 106 -7.15 -8.28 -5.51
C GLY A 106 -5.83 -7.56 -5.76
N LEU A 107 -4.82 -8.24 -6.33
CA LEU A 107 -3.58 -7.61 -6.76
C LEU A 107 -3.77 -6.63 -7.92
N LYS A 108 -4.68 -6.91 -8.85
CA LYS A 108 -5.04 -5.99 -9.94
C LYS A 108 -5.77 -4.75 -9.40
N ASP A 109 -6.67 -4.93 -8.45
CA ASP A 109 -7.39 -3.84 -7.80
C ASP A 109 -6.42 -2.89 -7.06
N ILE A 110 -5.44 -3.45 -6.35
CA ILE A 110 -4.36 -2.65 -5.73
C ILE A 110 -3.56 -1.91 -6.81
N TYR A 111 -3.20 -2.58 -7.91
CA TYR A 111 -2.44 -1.99 -9.01
C TYR A 111 -3.13 -0.78 -9.66
N LEU A 112 -4.47 -0.73 -9.69
CA LEU A 112 -5.21 0.41 -10.23
C LEU A 112 -4.94 1.73 -9.47
N ILE A 113 -4.55 1.65 -8.20
CA ILE A 113 -4.21 2.82 -7.36
C ILE A 113 -2.71 2.96 -7.16
N LEU A 114 -2.03 1.83 -6.95
CA LEU A 114 -0.59 1.76 -6.75
C LEU A 114 0.02 1.02 -7.94
N PRO A 115 0.33 1.73 -9.05
CA PRO A 115 0.72 1.12 -10.31
C PRO A 115 2.17 0.58 -10.30
N ASP A 116 2.50 -0.21 -9.28
CA ASP A 116 3.77 -0.92 -9.19
C ASP A 116 3.74 -2.14 -10.13
N PRO A 117 4.67 -2.25 -11.11
CA PRO A 117 4.70 -3.36 -12.06
C PRO A 117 4.81 -4.73 -11.39
N LEU A 118 5.37 -4.83 -10.19
CA LEU A 118 5.51 -6.10 -9.47
C LEU A 118 4.14 -6.72 -9.18
N LEU A 119 3.15 -5.92 -8.76
CA LEU A 119 1.78 -6.39 -8.48
C LEU A 119 1.16 -7.03 -9.72
N LEU A 120 1.32 -6.37 -10.88
CA LEU A 120 0.80 -6.87 -12.14
C LEU A 120 1.52 -8.14 -12.61
N VAL A 121 2.84 -8.22 -12.43
CA VAL A 121 3.64 -9.40 -12.78
C VAL A 121 3.22 -10.60 -11.91
N ILE A 122 3.10 -10.43 -10.60
CA ILE A 122 2.66 -11.48 -9.68
C ILE A 122 1.26 -11.96 -10.06
N SER A 123 0.31 -11.04 -10.27
CA SER A 123 -1.05 -11.38 -10.68
C SER A 123 -1.09 -12.22 -11.97
N LYS A 124 -0.36 -11.80 -13.01
CA LYS A 124 -0.25 -12.56 -14.27
C LYS A 124 0.42 -13.92 -14.10
N THR A 125 1.40 -14.03 -13.20
CA THR A 125 2.04 -15.30 -12.88
C THR A 125 1.01 -16.24 -12.26
N ILE A 126 0.29 -15.80 -11.23
CA ILE A 126 -0.76 -16.60 -10.58
C ILE A 126 -1.80 -17.13 -11.59
N GLU A 127 -2.25 -16.28 -12.51
CA GLU A 127 -3.20 -16.68 -13.57
C GLU A 127 -2.63 -17.75 -14.52
N LYS A 128 -1.33 -17.72 -14.79
CA LYS A 128 -0.66 -18.67 -15.70
C LYS A 128 -0.30 -19.99 -15.03
N THR A 129 0.18 -19.97 -13.78
CA THR A 129 0.63 -21.19 -13.09
C THR A 129 -0.55 -22.04 -12.59
N GLY A 130 -1.74 -21.45 -12.45
CA GLY A 130 -2.95 -22.17 -12.05
C GLY A 130 -2.93 -22.67 -10.60
N ALA A 131 -4.12 -22.94 -10.05
CA ALA A 131 -4.32 -23.23 -8.62
C ALA A 131 -3.75 -24.58 -8.12
N SER A 132 -3.33 -25.45 -9.02
CA SER A 132 -2.83 -26.80 -8.71
C SER A 132 -1.31 -26.91 -8.76
N SER A 133 -0.60 -25.87 -9.21
CA SER A 133 0.87 -25.89 -9.27
C SER A 133 1.47 -25.75 -7.87
N SER A 134 2.53 -26.51 -7.60
CA SER A 134 3.40 -26.32 -6.43
C SER A 134 3.94 -24.89 -6.36
N ASP A 135 4.21 -24.31 -7.52
CA ASP A 135 4.81 -22.99 -7.68
C ASP A 135 3.89 -21.89 -7.14
N CYS A 136 2.58 -22.00 -7.36
CA CYS A 136 1.62 -21.06 -6.79
C CYS A 136 1.64 -21.07 -5.25
N ARG A 137 1.85 -22.23 -4.62
CA ARG A 137 1.94 -22.35 -3.16
C ARG A 137 3.19 -21.69 -2.60
N THR A 138 4.31 -21.78 -3.32
CA THR A 138 5.57 -21.14 -2.89
C THR A 138 5.50 -19.62 -2.91
N LEU A 139 4.61 -19.05 -3.74
CA LEU A 139 4.38 -17.60 -3.80
C LEU A 139 3.49 -17.08 -2.67
N GLU A 140 2.64 -17.92 -2.06
CA GLU A 140 1.65 -17.50 -1.06
C GLU A 140 2.25 -16.68 0.10
N PRO A 141 3.35 -17.09 0.76
CA PRO A 141 3.95 -16.31 1.84
C PRO A 141 4.47 -14.95 1.37
N HIS A 142 5.10 -14.91 0.19
CA HIS A 142 5.66 -13.67 -0.36
C HIS A 142 4.58 -12.67 -0.76
N ILE A 143 3.44 -13.17 -1.26
CA ILE A 143 2.28 -12.31 -1.56
C ILE A 143 1.72 -11.75 -0.25
N LEU A 144 1.65 -12.58 0.81
CA LEU A 144 1.20 -12.14 2.13
C LEU A 144 2.10 -11.03 2.68
N ASP A 145 3.41 -11.23 2.69
CA ASP A 145 4.40 -10.23 3.14
C ASP A 145 4.26 -8.92 2.35
N LEU A 146 4.08 -9.01 1.03
CA LEU A 146 3.90 -7.85 0.16
C LEU A 146 2.65 -7.04 0.53
N VAL A 147 1.49 -7.70 0.68
CA VAL A 147 0.24 -6.98 1.00
C VAL A 147 0.24 -6.46 2.44
N GLU A 148 0.93 -7.12 3.36
CA GLU A 148 1.15 -6.62 4.73
C GLU A 148 2.05 -5.39 4.75
N TYR A 149 3.10 -5.39 3.95
CA TYR A 149 3.95 -4.22 3.76
C TYR A 149 3.15 -3.03 3.18
N ILE A 150 2.38 -3.27 2.12
CA ILE A 150 1.52 -2.23 1.52
C ILE A 150 0.54 -1.67 2.55
N GLN A 151 -0.12 -2.53 3.33
CA GLN A 151 -1.02 -2.09 4.41
C GLN A 151 -0.31 -1.19 5.42
N SER A 152 0.88 -1.60 5.86
CA SER A 152 1.65 -0.91 6.88
C SER A 152 2.08 0.48 6.40
N VAL A 153 2.62 0.59 5.19
CA VAL A 153 3.00 1.87 4.59
C VAL A 153 1.77 2.76 4.41
N LEU A 154 0.67 2.24 3.87
CA LEU A 154 -0.56 3.01 3.67
C LEU A 154 -1.12 3.56 4.98
N LEU A 155 -1.21 2.72 6.02
CA LEU A 155 -1.71 3.13 7.32
C LEU A 155 -0.76 4.12 8.02
N GLN A 156 0.56 3.98 7.83
CA GLN A 156 1.52 4.94 8.36
C GLN A 156 1.39 6.31 7.68
N GLU A 157 1.39 6.35 6.35
CA GLU A 157 1.31 7.58 5.56
C GLU A 157 0.00 8.33 5.78
N THR A 158 -1.09 7.59 6.00
CA THR A 158 -2.42 8.18 6.29
C THR A 158 -2.67 8.46 7.77
N LYS A 159 -1.71 8.13 8.65
CA LYS A 159 -1.85 8.19 10.12
C LYS A 159 -3.11 7.45 10.59
N LEU A 160 -3.27 6.21 10.16
CA LEU A 160 -4.43 5.35 10.40
C LEU A 160 -5.72 5.96 9.82
N LEU A 161 -5.68 6.35 8.54
CA LEU A 161 -6.79 7.00 7.84
C LEU A 161 -7.33 8.27 8.52
N ARG A 162 -6.48 9.00 9.25
CA ARG A 162 -6.84 10.33 9.78
C ARG A 162 -6.62 11.45 8.76
N HIS A 163 -5.68 11.25 7.84
CA HIS A 163 -5.32 12.22 6.80
C HIS A 163 -5.12 11.53 5.46
N ARG A 164 -5.39 12.24 4.35
CA ARG A 164 -5.16 11.75 2.99
C ARG A 164 -3.68 11.47 2.75
N GLY A 165 -3.36 10.40 2.02
CA GLY A 165 -1.99 10.20 1.56
C GLY A 165 -1.66 11.18 0.43
N LYS A 166 -0.49 11.85 0.48
CA LYS A 166 -0.04 12.68 -0.65
C LYS A 166 0.59 11.85 -1.77
N SER A 167 1.48 10.94 -1.39
CA SER A 167 2.16 10.00 -2.28
C SER A 167 2.47 8.76 -1.48
N LEU A 168 2.04 7.61 -1.98
CA LEU A 168 2.36 6.33 -1.40
C LEU A 168 3.56 5.77 -2.15
N THR A 169 4.73 5.84 -1.51
CA THR A 169 5.96 5.32 -2.11
C THR A 169 6.23 3.95 -1.50
N LEU A 170 6.05 2.89 -2.28
CA LEU A 170 6.40 1.53 -1.86
C LEU A 170 7.91 1.34 -2.04
N GLN A 171 8.65 1.27 -0.94
CA GLN A 171 10.07 0.90 -0.97
C GLN A 171 10.20 -0.61 -0.90
N LEU A 172 9.87 -1.28 -2.01
CA LEU A 172 9.94 -2.74 -2.14
C LEU A 172 11.38 -3.28 -2.20
N ARG A 173 12.39 -2.41 -2.08
CA ARG A 173 13.82 -2.75 -2.07
C ARG A 173 14.51 -2.00 -0.95
N GLU A 174 15.40 -2.69 -0.22
CA GLU A 174 16.25 -2.07 0.80
C GLU A 174 17.35 -1.19 0.18
N THR A 175 17.75 -1.47 -1.07
CA THR A 175 18.77 -0.71 -1.81
C THR A 175 18.33 -0.48 -3.26
N PRO A 176 18.50 0.74 -3.82
CA PRO A 176 18.24 0.97 -5.23
C PRO A 176 19.24 0.17 -6.07
N PRO A 177 18.82 -0.42 -7.19
CA PRO A 177 19.75 -1.08 -8.09
C PRO A 177 20.77 -0.02 -8.58
N PHE A 178 22.05 -0.37 -8.55
CA PHE A 178 23.19 0.46 -8.99
C PHE A 178 23.70 1.53 -8.03
N VAL A 179 23.26 1.57 -6.75
CA VAL A 179 24.04 2.28 -5.74
C VAL A 179 25.21 1.37 -5.35
N ILE A 180 26.35 1.59 -6.00
CA ILE A 180 27.62 1.03 -5.58
C ILE A 180 27.91 1.66 -4.21
N GLY A 181 27.46 0.99 -3.14
CA GLY A 181 28.04 1.19 -1.83
C GLY A 181 29.50 0.78 -1.94
N GLY A 182 30.38 1.77 -2.12
CA GLY A 182 31.82 1.55 -2.01
C GLY A 182 32.12 0.91 -0.65
N PRO A 183 33.12 0.01 -0.57
CA PRO A 183 33.47 -0.63 0.68
C PRO A 183 33.86 0.44 1.71
N GLN A 184 33.10 0.55 2.80
CA GLN A 184 33.59 1.18 4.02
C GLN A 184 34.47 0.15 4.73
N HIS A 185 35.72 0.07 4.26
CA HIS A 185 36.82 -0.31 5.13
C HIS A 185 37.32 0.98 5.79
N GLU A 186 37.07 1.11 7.09
CA GLU A 186 38.03 1.46 8.16
C GLU A 186 37.32 1.63 9.50
#